data_AF-A0A665WNK4-F1
#
_entry.id   AF-A0A665WNK4-F1
#
_cell.length_a   1.000
_cell.length_b   1.000
_cell.length_c   1.000
_cell.angle_alpha   90.00
_cell.angle_beta   90.00
_cell.angle_gamma   90.00
#
_symmetry.space_group_name_H-M   'P 1'
#
loop_
_entity.id
_entity.type
_entity.pdbx_description
1 polymer ?
#
loop_
_entity_poly.entity_id
_entity_poly.type
_entity_poly.pdbx_seq_one_letter_code
_entity_poly.pdbx_strand_id
1 'polypeptide(L)'
;MESLDYCDPGFTPLVVLELTSETKEEAIGWLLRRIRDLQQNGGDGDSFLSMAECQYIIKHELDTLRARDETHVPGYTEVKLYPGKSIIRRLQSKGILIQLFPLHEKEELKRLSFSWYKKVKLSFQPLDDIRHYYGEGQAFYFGFLEYFTFALVPMALIGVPYYLFDWEGYDKYVVFAMFNLIWCTVILELWKRYSASLAYHWGTLSRKKAFEEPRPGFHGVLGFNPVTGREEPIYPNAKRQLRIYLVSVPFVLLCLYLSLYVMMIYFQMEAWALSVHDDEPTFWAGILIFIPSIIYAVVIEIMNLIYRYAAEFLTEWENHRLESSYQNHLVLKVLVFNFFNCFASLFYIAFVMQDMVLLRQSLATLLITSQILNQFMEACLPYWLQRRRNKKMINRVRKRRTLEDKELPLVEQVRLEADMSMYLGTFDDYLEQFLLFGYVSLFSCVYPLAAVLVVLNNFTEVYSDAFKMCRVFKRPFSDPAANIGVWQLAFEAMSVIAVVTNFALIGISPQVKAYFSDSETQLILWTVAIEHVLLAFKFLLAFLIPDIPKHIQIRLSRLEFESLEALKKKVEQSAENLTYFLK
;
A
#
# COMPACT_ATOMS: atom_id res chain seq x y z
N MET A 1 30.75 2.20 19.31
CA MET A 1 30.00 0.93 19.13
C MET A 1 31.01 -0.21 19.07
N GLU A 2 31.50 -0.67 20.23
CA GLU A 2 32.59 -1.65 20.35
C GLU A 2 32.18 -2.98 21.00
N SER A 3 30.91 -3.19 21.37
CA SER A 3 30.43 -4.47 21.90
C SER A 3 29.14 -4.91 21.20
N LEU A 4 29.27 -5.85 20.25
CA LEU A 4 28.17 -6.76 19.95
C LEU A 4 28.30 -7.89 20.97
N ASP A 5 27.37 -7.97 21.91
CA ASP A 5 27.32 -9.06 22.88
C ASP A 5 27.12 -10.38 22.14
N TYR A 6 28.21 -11.14 21.99
CA TYR A 6 28.16 -12.56 21.65
C TYR A 6 27.58 -13.30 22.87
N CYS A 7 26.27 -13.53 22.88
CA CYS A 7 25.61 -14.39 23.87
C CYS A 7 25.27 -15.73 23.21
N ASP A 8 26.06 -16.76 23.50
CA ASP A 8 25.88 -18.17 23.13
C ASP A 8 26.16 -18.60 21.67
N PRO A 9 27.02 -19.62 21.43
CA PRO A 9 27.26 -20.21 20.11
C PRO A 9 26.09 -21.06 19.58
N GLY A 10 24.92 -21.03 20.23
CA GLY A 10 23.79 -21.93 19.96
C GLY A 10 22.55 -21.29 19.34
N PHE A 11 22.55 -19.99 18.97
CA PHE A 11 21.37 -19.32 18.41
C PHE A 11 21.64 -18.62 17.07
N THR A 12 20.64 -18.60 16.19
CA THR A 12 20.67 -17.87 14.93
C THR A 12 20.08 -16.46 15.13
N PRO A 13 20.80 -15.39 14.75
CA PRO A 13 20.31 -14.03 14.92
C PRO A 13 19.24 -13.70 13.87
N LEU A 14 18.06 -13.27 14.34
CA LEU A 14 16.90 -13.01 13.48
C LEU A 14 16.55 -11.52 13.33
N VAL A 15 16.65 -10.76 14.42
CA VAL A 15 16.21 -9.37 14.53
C VAL A 15 17.29 -8.54 15.22
N VAL A 16 17.51 -7.33 14.73
CA VAL A 16 18.51 -6.39 15.27
C VAL A 16 17.80 -5.22 15.93
N LEU A 17 18.21 -4.92 17.16
CA LEU A 17 17.85 -3.70 17.88
C LEU A 17 19.07 -2.77 17.90
N GLU A 18 18.96 -1.61 17.27
CA GLU A 18 20.01 -0.60 17.28
C GLU A 18 19.68 0.51 18.28
N LEU A 19 20.48 0.59 19.34
CA LEU A 19 20.37 1.61 20.37
C LEU A 19 21.33 2.78 20.08
N THR A 20 21.01 3.96 20.61
CA THR A 20 21.91 5.12 20.52
C THR A 20 23.24 4.84 21.24
N SER A 21 24.34 5.42 20.75
CA SER A 21 25.66 5.27 21.36
C SER A 21 25.74 5.83 22.78
N GLU A 22 24.82 6.73 23.14
CA GLU A 22 24.70 7.35 24.47
C GLU A 22 23.78 6.56 25.42
N THR A 23 23.37 5.34 25.05
CA THR A 23 22.47 4.54 25.88
C THR A 23 23.16 4.10 27.17
N LYS A 24 22.58 4.46 28.32
CA LYS A 24 23.11 4.07 29.63
C LYS A 24 23.07 2.56 29.83
N GLU A 25 24.12 1.98 30.43
CA GLU A 25 24.22 0.53 30.67
C GLU A 25 23.07 -0.01 31.53
N GLU A 26 22.57 0.76 32.49
CA GLU A 26 21.38 0.39 33.29
C GLU A 26 20.14 0.15 32.43
N ALA A 27 19.93 0.99 31.41
CA ALA A 27 18.81 0.87 30.48
C ALA A 27 18.97 -0.38 29.60
N ILE A 28 20.20 -0.66 29.15
CA ILE A 28 20.54 -1.84 28.35
C ILE A 28 20.29 -3.11 29.19
N GLY A 29 20.83 -3.18 30.40
CA GLY A 29 20.65 -4.32 31.30
C GLY A 29 19.19 -4.52 31.74
N TRP A 30 18.41 -3.45 31.89
CA TRP A 30 16.96 -3.55 32.11
C TRP A 30 16.23 -4.11 30.89
N LEU A 31 16.49 -3.58 29.69
CA LEU A 31 15.85 -4.04 28.46
C LEU A 31 16.19 -5.51 28.18
N LEU A 32 17.45 -5.91 28.36
CA LEU A 32 17.89 -7.30 28.18
C LEU A 32 17.18 -8.25 29.15
N ARG A 33 17.00 -7.86 30.42
CA ARG A 33 16.22 -8.66 31.39
C ARG A 33 14.78 -8.83 30.93
N ARG A 34 14.12 -7.73 30.54
CA ARG A 34 12.74 -7.77 30.04
C ARG A 34 12.55 -8.64 28.79
N ILE A 35 13.58 -8.78 27.96
CA ILE A 35 13.57 -9.65 26.77
C ILE A 35 13.87 -11.11 27.16
N ARG A 36 14.88 -11.36 28.01
CA ARG A 36 15.29 -12.72 28.40
C ARG A 36 14.29 -13.43 29.31
N ASP A 37 13.54 -12.70 30.13
CA ASP A 37 12.50 -13.28 31.00
C ASP A 37 11.38 -14.01 30.20
N LEU A 38 11.29 -13.79 28.88
CA LEU A 38 10.36 -14.47 27.98
C LEU A 38 10.90 -15.81 27.45
N GLN A 39 12.16 -16.16 27.71
CA GLN A 39 12.77 -17.36 27.14
C GLN A 39 12.17 -18.63 27.77
N GLN A 40 11.35 -19.33 26.99
CA GLN A 40 10.93 -20.71 27.29
C GLN A 40 11.77 -21.68 26.44
N ASN A 41 12.20 -22.80 27.02
CA ASN A 41 12.98 -23.81 26.29
C ASN A 41 12.14 -24.38 25.13
N GLY A 42 12.54 -24.08 23.90
CA GLY A 42 11.92 -24.61 22.68
C GLY A 42 12.41 -26.02 22.35
N GLY A 43 11.54 -26.84 21.75
CA GLY A 43 11.88 -28.16 21.22
C GLY A 43 12.52 -28.09 19.83
N ASP A 44 13.05 -29.23 19.40
CA ASP A 44 13.78 -29.47 18.13
C ASP A 44 12.84 -29.28 16.91
N GLY A 45 12.82 -28.07 16.33
CA GLY A 45 11.79 -27.64 15.39
C GLY A 45 12.26 -26.72 14.27
N ASP A 46 13.56 -26.73 13.95
CA ASP A 46 14.29 -25.77 13.08
C ASP A 46 13.78 -25.64 11.63
N SER A 47 12.68 -26.31 11.25
CA SER A 47 12.11 -26.27 9.90
C SER A 47 10.59 -26.08 9.82
N PHE A 48 9.88 -25.94 10.95
CA PHE A 48 8.41 -25.78 10.92
C PHE A 48 7.98 -24.35 10.57
N LEU A 49 8.63 -23.35 11.15
CA LEU A 49 8.34 -21.94 10.91
C LEU A 49 9.34 -21.36 9.90
N SER A 50 8.84 -20.59 8.95
CA SER A 50 9.70 -19.81 8.06
C SER A 50 10.44 -18.72 8.85
N MET A 51 11.58 -18.28 8.31
CA MET A 51 12.34 -17.15 8.85
C MET A 51 11.47 -15.89 9.00
N ALA A 52 10.58 -15.64 8.04
CA ALA A 52 9.66 -14.50 8.06
C ALA A 52 8.66 -14.60 9.22
N GLU A 53 8.11 -15.79 9.47
CA GLU A 53 7.21 -16.05 10.60
C GLU A 53 7.94 -15.92 11.94
N CYS A 54 9.16 -16.45 12.06
CA CYS A 54 9.98 -16.30 13.26
C CYS A 54 10.28 -14.82 13.57
N GLN A 55 10.66 -14.05 12.56
CA GLN A 55 10.93 -12.61 12.70
C GLN A 55 9.66 -11.82 13.05
N TYR A 56 8.51 -12.20 12.48
CA TYR A 56 7.21 -11.63 12.84
C TYR A 56 6.86 -11.91 14.31
N ILE A 57 7.03 -13.15 14.78
CA ILE A 57 6.76 -13.53 16.16
C ILE A 57 7.67 -12.73 17.12
N ILE A 58 8.96 -12.60 16.81
CA ILE A 58 9.87 -11.79 17.64
C ILE A 58 9.43 -10.33 17.67
N LYS A 59 9.09 -9.74 16.52
CA LYS A 59 8.55 -8.37 16.47
C LYS A 59 7.29 -8.26 17.32
N HIS A 60 6.38 -9.23 17.20
CA HIS A 60 5.13 -9.26 17.95
C HIS A 60 5.40 -9.24 19.44
N GLU A 61 6.22 -10.15 19.96
CA GLU A 61 6.58 -10.21 21.39
C GLU A 61 7.28 -8.93 21.88
N LEU A 62 8.15 -8.32 21.06
CA LEU A 62 8.76 -7.04 21.38
C LEU A 62 7.71 -5.91 21.42
N ASP A 63 6.80 -5.89 20.46
CA ASP A 63 5.72 -4.92 20.35
C ASP A 63 4.66 -5.08 21.44
N THR A 64 4.57 -6.22 22.13
CA THR A 64 3.69 -6.49 23.28
C THR A 64 4.33 -6.17 24.62
N LEU A 65 5.64 -5.95 24.71
CA LEU A 65 6.31 -5.54 25.95
C LEU A 65 5.68 -4.25 26.51
N ARG A 66 4.97 -4.38 27.64
CA ARG A 66 4.34 -3.26 28.38
C ARG A 66 5.07 -2.99 29.69
N ALA A 67 5.14 -1.72 30.08
CA ALA A 67 5.53 -1.31 31.43
C ALA A 67 4.45 -1.78 32.43
N ARG A 68 4.89 -2.27 33.59
CA ARG A 68 4.00 -2.73 34.67
C ARG A 68 4.14 -1.79 35.85
N ASP A 69 5.24 -1.93 36.59
CA ASP A 69 5.51 -1.16 37.80
C ASP A 69 6.47 0.01 37.53
N GLU A 70 7.09 0.05 36.35
CA GLU A 70 8.07 1.07 36.01
C GLU A 70 7.42 2.44 35.76
N THR A 71 7.90 3.46 36.48
CA THR A 71 7.48 4.86 36.31
C THR A 71 8.30 5.62 35.27
N HIS A 72 9.50 5.13 34.97
CA HIS A 72 10.42 5.69 33.98
C HIS A 72 11.36 4.61 33.45
N VAL A 73 12.01 4.86 32.32
CA VAL A 73 13.06 3.98 31.80
C VAL A 73 14.30 4.12 32.71
N PRO A 74 14.88 3.02 33.22
CA PRO A 74 16.09 3.11 34.06
C PRO A 74 17.19 3.91 33.39
N GLY A 75 17.85 4.78 34.15
CA GLY A 75 18.81 5.75 33.63
C GLY A 75 18.20 7.01 32.98
N TYR A 76 16.90 7.05 32.67
CA TYR A 76 16.25 8.19 31.99
C TYR A 76 15.00 8.65 32.76
N THR A 77 15.17 9.54 33.73
CA THR A 77 14.07 10.00 34.61
C THR A 77 13.03 10.85 33.87
N GLU A 78 13.43 11.50 32.78
CA GLU A 78 12.56 12.26 31.88
C GLU A 78 11.69 11.37 30.97
N VAL A 79 12.08 10.10 30.79
CA VAL A 79 11.36 9.14 29.95
C VAL A 79 10.35 8.37 30.81
N LYS A 80 9.21 9.02 31.06
CA LYS A 80 8.13 8.44 31.86
C LYS A 80 7.47 7.23 31.21
N LEU A 81 7.27 6.19 32.01
CA LEU A 81 6.47 5.00 31.75
C LEU A 81 5.24 5.02 32.66
N TYR A 82 4.18 4.39 32.19
CA TYR A 82 2.97 4.17 32.97
C TYR A 82 2.46 2.75 32.69
N PRO A 83 1.70 2.15 33.63
CA PRO A 83 1.19 0.80 33.46
C PRO A 83 0.46 0.63 32.12
N GLY A 84 0.84 -0.38 31.35
CA GLY A 84 0.27 -0.64 30.03
C GLY A 84 0.85 0.17 28.87
N LYS A 85 1.91 0.97 29.07
CA LYS A 85 2.61 1.63 27.95
C LYS A 85 3.58 0.67 27.26
N SER A 86 3.56 0.62 25.93
CA SER A 86 4.57 -0.10 25.13
C SER A 86 5.98 0.44 25.39
N ILE A 87 6.89 -0.46 25.77
CA ILE A 87 8.30 -0.16 26.05
C ILE A 87 9.03 0.19 24.76
N ILE A 88 8.94 -0.68 23.74
CA ILE A 88 9.60 -0.48 22.45
C ILE A 88 9.16 0.83 21.80
N ARG A 89 7.86 1.13 21.76
CA ARG A 89 7.37 2.40 21.21
C ARG A 89 7.89 3.60 21.98
N ARG A 90 7.99 3.50 23.31
CA ARG A 90 8.52 4.60 24.14
C ARG A 90 9.99 4.85 23.81
N LEU A 91 10.80 3.79 23.71
CA LEU A 91 12.22 3.87 23.37
C LEU A 91 12.44 4.47 21.97
N GLN A 92 11.61 4.09 20.99
CA GLN A 92 11.62 4.69 19.65
C GLN A 92 11.27 6.18 19.67
N SER A 93 10.16 6.55 20.34
CA SER A 93 9.68 7.95 20.39
C SER A 93 10.65 8.91 21.07
N LYS A 94 11.56 8.39 21.90
CA LYS A 94 12.57 9.16 22.63
C LYS A 94 13.97 9.04 22.02
N GLY A 95 14.11 8.33 20.90
CA GLY A 95 15.38 8.17 20.19
C GLY A 95 16.41 7.32 20.94
N ILE A 96 15.99 6.53 21.95
CA ILE A 96 16.89 5.58 22.63
C ILE A 96 17.08 4.35 21.73
N LEU A 97 15.97 3.85 21.16
CA LEU A 97 15.98 2.82 20.12
C LEU A 97 15.92 3.52 18.75
N ILE A 98 17.01 3.49 18.00
CA ILE A 98 17.12 4.12 16.68
C ILE A 98 16.27 3.34 15.68
N GLN A 99 16.50 2.03 15.60
CA GLN A 99 15.81 1.17 14.65
C GLN A 99 15.70 -0.28 15.13
N LEU A 100 14.67 -0.94 14.64
CA LEU A 100 14.38 -2.35 14.83
C LEU A 100 14.15 -2.94 13.43
N PHE A 101 14.96 -3.90 13.01
CA PHE A 101 14.82 -4.50 11.67
C PHE A 101 15.19 -5.99 11.66
N PRO A 102 14.53 -6.80 10.80
CA PRO A 102 14.88 -8.20 10.60
C PRO A 102 16.09 -8.34 9.68
N LEU A 103 16.88 -9.39 9.87
CA LEU A 103 18.03 -9.68 9.02
C LEU A 103 17.64 -10.40 7.72
N HIS A 104 18.35 -10.09 6.64
CA HIS A 104 18.28 -10.85 5.40
C HIS A 104 19.04 -12.17 5.51
N GLU A 105 18.41 -13.23 5.00
CA GLU A 105 19.12 -14.46 4.71
C GLU A 105 19.68 -14.42 3.28
N LYS A 106 21.01 -14.37 3.15
CA LYS A 106 21.70 -14.12 1.87
C LYS A 106 21.52 -15.23 0.84
N GLU A 107 21.49 -16.49 1.28
CA GLU A 107 21.39 -17.63 0.38
C GLU A 107 19.99 -17.75 -0.22
N GLU A 108 18.96 -17.70 0.62
CA GLU A 108 17.56 -17.69 0.19
C GLU A 108 17.26 -16.50 -0.72
N LEU A 109 17.70 -15.29 -0.33
CA LEU A 109 17.53 -14.09 -1.16
C LEU A 109 18.21 -14.21 -2.52
N LYS A 110 19.37 -14.88 -2.58
CA LYS A 110 20.05 -15.14 -3.84
C LYS A 110 19.25 -16.10 -4.73
N ARG A 111 18.66 -17.15 -4.15
CA ARG A 111 17.77 -18.09 -4.86
C ARG A 111 16.52 -17.37 -5.38
N LEU A 112 15.82 -16.65 -4.49
CA LEU A 112 14.64 -15.85 -4.83
C LEU A 112 14.95 -14.81 -5.93
N SER A 113 16.06 -14.07 -5.82
CA SER A 113 16.44 -13.09 -6.86
C SER A 113 16.64 -13.71 -8.25
N PHE A 114 17.01 -15.00 -8.31
CA PHE A 114 17.26 -15.70 -9.57
C PHE A 114 15.99 -16.21 -10.22
N SER A 115 15.01 -16.66 -9.43
CA SER A 115 13.69 -17.04 -9.93
C SER A 115 12.82 -15.83 -10.27
N TRP A 116 12.97 -14.73 -9.51
CA TRP A 116 12.04 -13.60 -9.55
C TRP A 116 12.34 -12.57 -10.65
N TYR A 117 13.53 -11.96 -10.68
CA TYR A 117 13.80 -10.83 -11.59
C TYR A 117 15.02 -10.99 -12.52
N LYS A 118 15.97 -11.89 -12.22
CA LYS A 118 17.20 -12.03 -13.04
C LYS A 118 16.99 -12.72 -14.38
N LYS A 119 15.90 -13.46 -14.54
CA LYS A 119 15.52 -14.07 -15.81
C LYS A 119 14.25 -13.38 -16.28
N VAL A 120 14.33 -12.64 -17.40
CA VAL A 120 13.13 -12.16 -18.09
C VAL A 120 12.41 -13.40 -18.60
N LYS A 121 11.33 -13.77 -17.93
CA LYS A 121 10.47 -14.88 -18.33
C LYS A 121 9.06 -14.35 -18.40
N LEU A 122 8.34 -14.74 -19.46
CA LEU A 122 6.90 -14.58 -19.52
C LEU A 122 6.23 -15.69 -18.68
N SER A 123 6.68 -15.87 -17.45
CA SER A 123 6.14 -16.84 -16.49
C SER A 123 5.59 -16.10 -15.29
N PHE A 124 4.60 -16.70 -14.63
CA PHE A 124 4.06 -16.19 -13.38
C PHE A 124 5.17 -15.98 -12.33
N GLN A 125 4.99 -14.95 -11.51
CA GLN A 125 5.84 -14.59 -10.39
C GLN A 125 5.82 -15.71 -9.34
N PRO A 126 6.93 -15.97 -8.65
CA PRO A 126 7.01 -16.99 -7.62
C PRO A 126 6.37 -16.48 -6.31
N LEU A 127 5.04 -16.30 -6.30
CA LEU A 127 4.30 -15.69 -5.18
C LEU A 127 4.51 -16.42 -3.85
N ASP A 128 4.59 -17.76 -3.87
CA ASP A 128 4.81 -18.54 -2.65
C ASP A 128 6.23 -18.37 -2.08
N ASP A 129 7.26 -18.24 -2.93
CA ASP A 129 8.63 -17.95 -2.49
C ASP A 129 8.73 -16.52 -1.94
N ILE A 130 8.03 -15.56 -2.56
CA ILE A 130 7.94 -14.18 -2.08
C ILE A 130 7.23 -14.16 -0.72
N ARG A 131 6.14 -14.90 -0.56
CA ARG A 131 5.40 -15.05 0.71
C ARG A 131 6.27 -15.66 1.80
N HIS A 132 7.00 -16.72 1.48
CA HIS A 132 7.89 -17.39 2.43
C HIS A 132 9.01 -16.46 2.93
N TYR A 133 9.55 -15.61 2.06
CA TYR A 133 10.67 -14.72 2.41
C TYR A 133 10.22 -13.38 3.01
N TYR A 134 9.22 -12.72 2.43
CA TYR A 134 8.79 -11.36 2.80
C TYR A 134 7.46 -11.29 3.55
N GLY A 135 6.69 -12.37 3.60
CA GLY A 135 5.37 -12.41 4.21
C GLY A 135 4.22 -12.16 3.23
N GLU A 136 2.99 -12.36 3.72
CA GLU A 136 1.78 -12.31 2.90
C GLU A 136 1.46 -10.91 2.39
N GLY A 137 1.67 -9.85 3.20
CA GLY A 137 1.38 -8.48 2.77
C GLY A 137 2.11 -8.08 1.48
N GLN A 138 3.38 -8.48 1.37
CA GLN A 138 4.20 -8.23 0.18
C GLN A 138 3.82 -9.15 -0.98
N ALA A 139 3.58 -10.43 -0.69
CA ALA A 139 3.13 -11.36 -1.72
C ALA A 139 1.77 -10.96 -2.34
N PHE A 140 0.86 -10.39 -1.55
CA PHE A 140 -0.39 -9.82 -2.07
C PHE A 140 -0.16 -8.64 -3.01
N TYR A 141 0.78 -7.76 -2.69
CA TYR A 141 1.14 -6.64 -3.57
C TYR A 141 1.63 -7.14 -4.93
N PHE A 142 2.64 -8.02 -4.94
CA PHE A 142 3.16 -8.57 -6.20
C PHE A 142 2.15 -9.44 -6.95
N GLY A 143 1.32 -10.18 -6.22
CA GLY A 143 0.20 -10.93 -6.79
C GLY A 143 -0.84 -10.03 -7.44
N PHE A 144 -1.14 -8.88 -6.83
CA PHE A 144 -2.05 -7.89 -7.41
C PHE A 144 -1.43 -7.20 -8.60
N LEU A 145 -0.16 -6.77 -8.52
CA LEU A 145 0.58 -6.18 -9.64
C LEU A 145 0.58 -7.12 -10.86
N GLU A 146 0.88 -8.41 -10.66
CA GLU A 146 0.83 -9.42 -11.71
C GLU A 146 -0.57 -9.53 -12.32
N TYR A 147 -1.56 -9.78 -11.45
CA TYR A 147 -2.94 -9.94 -11.86
C TYR A 147 -3.42 -8.74 -12.66
N PHE A 148 -3.16 -7.54 -12.15
CA PHE A 148 -3.59 -6.28 -12.72
C PHE A 148 -2.92 -6.00 -14.07
N THR A 149 -1.63 -6.32 -14.20
CA THR A 149 -0.91 -6.26 -15.49
C THR A 149 -1.60 -7.09 -16.55
N PHE A 150 -1.89 -8.37 -16.27
CA PHE A 150 -2.58 -9.25 -17.21
C PHE A 150 -4.04 -8.85 -17.45
N ALA A 151 -4.73 -8.34 -16.42
CA ALA A 151 -6.10 -7.88 -16.51
C ALA A 151 -6.26 -6.65 -17.42
N LEU A 152 -5.23 -5.80 -17.55
CA LEU A 152 -5.24 -4.65 -18.46
C LEU A 152 -4.88 -4.99 -19.90
N VAL A 153 -4.26 -6.16 -20.17
CA VAL A 153 -3.88 -6.59 -21.53
C VAL A 153 -5.09 -6.59 -22.50
N PRO A 154 -6.27 -7.14 -22.16
CA PRO A 154 -7.44 -7.05 -23.03
C PRO A 154 -7.86 -5.61 -23.36
N MET A 155 -7.80 -4.68 -22.39
CA MET A 155 -8.09 -3.26 -22.65
C MET A 155 -7.07 -2.66 -23.61
N ALA A 156 -5.78 -2.96 -23.42
CA ALA A 156 -4.70 -2.50 -24.29
C ALA A 156 -4.84 -3.04 -25.71
N LEU A 157 -5.12 -4.34 -25.87
CA LEU A 157 -5.27 -4.98 -27.18
C LEU A 157 -6.46 -4.44 -27.96
N ILE A 158 -7.57 -4.14 -27.30
CA ILE A 158 -8.74 -3.51 -27.94
C ILE A 158 -8.46 -2.03 -28.22
N GLY A 159 -7.73 -1.32 -27.36
CA GLY A 159 -7.40 0.09 -27.55
C GLY A 159 -6.45 0.38 -28.73
N VAL A 160 -5.59 -0.57 -29.12
CA VAL A 160 -4.62 -0.40 -30.22
C VAL A 160 -5.30 -0.18 -31.58
N PRO A 161 -6.24 -1.03 -32.05
CA PRO A 161 -6.99 -0.79 -33.28
C PRO A 161 -7.73 0.55 -33.30
N TYR A 162 -8.26 0.98 -32.14
CA TYR A 162 -8.99 2.24 -32.03
C TYR A 162 -8.12 3.45 -32.38
N TYR A 163 -6.84 3.38 -32.03
CA TYR A 163 -5.87 4.42 -32.36
C TYR A 163 -5.27 4.25 -33.76
N LEU A 164 -4.87 3.03 -34.14
CA LEU A 164 -4.17 2.79 -35.42
C LEU A 164 -5.04 3.00 -36.65
N PHE A 165 -6.34 2.65 -36.56
CA PHE A 165 -7.27 2.77 -37.68
C PHE A 165 -8.13 4.03 -37.61
N ASP A 166 -7.79 4.96 -36.71
CA ASP A 166 -8.51 6.21 -36.48
C ASP A 166 -10.03 5.97 -36.37
N TRP A 167 -10.39 4.99 -35.55
CA TRP A 167 -11.78 4.59 -35.31
C TRP A 167 -12.47 5.62 -34.41
N GLU A 168 -12.47 6.89 -34.82
CA GLU A 168 -13.06 8.03 -34.11
C GLU A 168 -14.59 8.11 -34.28
N GLY A 169 -15.21 7.01 -34.73
CA GLY A 169 -16.66 6.91 -34.83
C GLY A 169 -17.30 6.88 -33.44
N TYR A 170 -18.36 7.66 -33.25
CA TYR A 170 -19.13 7.70 -32.01
C TYR A 170 -19.60 6.31 -31.55
N ASP A 171 -20.11 5.51 -32.50
CA ASP A 171 -20.50 4.11 -32.30
C ASP A 171 -19.39 3.28 -31.65
N LYS A 172 -18.14 3.55 -32.05
CA LYS A 172 -16.98 2.81 -31.59
C LYS A 172 -16.58 3.25 -30.19
N TYR A 173 -16.52 4.56 -29.90
CA TYR A 173 -16.15 5.04 -28.56
C TYR A 173 -17.12 4.58 -27.48
N VAL A 174 -18.42 4.54 -27.77
CA VAL A 174 -19.42 3.98 -26.85
C VAL A 174 -19.16 2.50 -26.63
N VAL A 175 -18.96 1.71 -27.70
CA VAL A 175 -18.68 0.26 -27.56
C VAL A 175 -17.41 0.01 -26.75
N PHE A 176 -16.35 0.78 -26.97
CA PHE A 176 -15.11 0.69 -26.20
C PHE A 176 -15.31 1.04 -24.72
N ALA A 177 -15.98 2.14 -24.42
CA ALA A 177 -16.27 2.55 -23.04
C ALA A 177 -17.13 1.49 -22.33
N MET A 178 -18.16 0.96 -22.99
CA MET A 178 -19.02 -0.10 -22.46
C MET A 178 -18.23 -1.36 -22.12
N PHE A 179 -17.37 -1.81 -23.03
CA PHE A 179 -16.46 -2.92 -22.78
C PHE A 179 -15.58 -2.64 -21.57
N ASN A 180 -14.91 -1.48 -21.50
CA ASN A 180 -14.00 -1.16 -20.40
C ASN A 180 -14.71 -1.09 -19.06
N LEU A 181 -15.91 -0.50 -18.97
CA LEU A 181 -16.65 -0.39 -17.71
C LEU A 181 -17.11 -1.76 -17.18
N ILE A 182 -17.58 -2.64 -18.08
CA ILE A 182 -17.93 -4.01 -17.72
C ILE A 182 -16.66 -4.77 -17.31
N TRP A 183 -15.60 -4.66 -18.10
CA TRP A 183 -14.34 -5.35 -17.84
C TRP A 183 -13.69 -4.88 -16.52
N CYS A 184 -13.71 -3.59 -16.20
CA CYS A 184 -13.27 -3.05 -14.91
C CYS A 184 -14.02 -3.69 -13.73
N THR A 185 -15.31 -3.99 -13.89
CA THR A 185 -16.08 -4.68 -12.85
C THR A 185 -15.63 -6.13 -12.74
N VAL A 186 -15.52 -6.83 -13.87
CA VAL A 186 -15.11 -8.25 -13.90
C VAL A 186 -13.72 -8.44 -13.29
N ILE A 187 -12.75 -7.58 -13.58
CA ILE A 187 -11.39 -7.75 -13.05
C ILE A 187 -11.33 -7.55 -11.53
N LEU A 188 -12.11 -6.62 -10.97
CA LEU A 188 -12.11 -6.39 -9.53
C LEU A 188 -12.79 -7.54 -8.76
N GLU A 189 -13.84 -8.12 -9.36
CA GLU A 189 -14.53 -9.29 -8.80
C GLU A 189 -13.68 -10.57 -8.91
N LEU A 190 -12.99 -10.77 -10.04
CA LEU A 190 -12.08 -11.89 -10.22
C LEU A 190 -10.86 -11.77 -9.30
N TRP A 191 -10.36 -10.56 -9.03
CA TRP A 191 -9.32 -10.35 -8.04
C TRP A 191 -9.75 -10.77 -6.64
N LYS A 192 -10.96 -10.41 -6.17
CA LYS A 192 -11.48 -10.85 -4.86
C LYS A 192 -11.44 -12.38 -4.74
N ARG A 193 -11.87 -13.08 -5.79
CA ARG A 193 -11.85 -14.55 -5.88
C ARG A 193 -10.44 -15.13 -5.84
N TYR A 194 -9.53 -14.55 -6.59
CA TYR A 194 -8.13 -14.99 -6.64
C TYR A 194 -7.42 -14.71 -5.31
N SER A 195 -7.62 -13.51 -4.75
CA SER A 195 -7.10 -13.10 -3.44
C SER A 195 -7.60 -14.03 -2.33
N ALA A 196 -8.87 -14.42 -2.33
CA ALA A 196 -9.41 -15.42 -1.38
C ALA A 196 -8.74 -16.79 -1.53
N SER A 197 -8.41 -17.20 -2.76
CA SER A 197 -7.67 -18.44 -3.02
C SER A 197 -6.25 -18.40 -2.46
N LEU A 198 -5.53 -17.29 -2.65
CA LEU A 198 -4.20 -17.09 -2.07
C LEU A 198 -4.26 -17.04 -0.54
N ALA A 199 -5.18 -16.25 0.03
CA ALA A 199 -5.35 -16.13 1.47
C ALA A 199 -5.70 -17.47 2.14
N TYR A 200 -6.50 -18.30 1.47
CA TYR A 200 -6.82 -19.63 1.96
C TYR A 200 -5.60 -20.57 1.87
N HIS A 201 -4.87 -20.53 0.75
CA HIS A 201 -3.66 -21.33 0.55
C HIS A 201 -2.57 -21.00 1.60
N TRP A 202 -2.38 -19.72 1.91
CA TRP A 202 -1.43 -19.24 2.91
C TRP A 202 -1.95 -19.33 4.35
N GLY A 203 -3.22 -19.71 4.56
CA GLY A 203 -3.81 -19.87 5.89
C GLY A 203 -4.18 -18.56 6.60
N THR A 204 -4.08 -17.40 5.93
CA THR A 204 -4.41 -16.09 6.52
C THR A 204 -5.90 -15.73 6.42
N LEU A 205 -6.67 -16.40 5.55
CA LEU A 205 -8.10 -16.12 5.36
C LEU A 205 -8.93 -16.35 6.63
N SER A 206 -8.61 -17.39 7.40
CA SER A 206 -9.33 -17.74 8.64
C SER A 206 -8.87 -16.94 9.87
N ARG A 207 -7.89 -16.03 9.72
CA ARG A 207 -7.33 -15.28 10.83
C ARG A 207 -8.31 -14.19 11.29
N LYS A 208 -8.85 -14.34 12.50
CA LYS A 208 -9.85 -13.40 13.04
C LYS A 208 -9.21 -12.07 13.46
N LYS A 209 -9.43 -11.02 12.66
CA LYS A 209 -8.98 -9.64 12.94
C LYS A 209 -9.40 -9.11 14.33
N ALA A 210 -10.51 -9.63 14.88
CA ALA A 210 -11.00 -9.24 16.20
C ALA A 210 -10.03 -9.55 17.36
N PHE A 211 -9.09 -10.49 17.16
CA PHE A 211 -8.08 -10.86 18.15
C PHE A 211 -6.72 -10.21 17.87
N GLU A 212 -6.65 -9.26 16.92
CA GLU A 212 -5.45 -8.44 16.75
C GLU A 212 -5.21 -7.59 17.99
N GLU A 213 -3.95 -7.53 18.39
CA GLU A 213 -3.52 -6.79 19.54
C GLU A 213 -3.40 -5.30 19.25
N PRO A 214 -3.45 -4.44 20.29
CA PRO A 214 -3.32 -3.01 20.08
C PRO A 214 -1.94 -2.66 19.53
N ARG A 215 -1.91 -1.80 18.51
CA ARG A 215 -0.68 -1.32 17.90
C ARG A 215 0.20 -0.62 18.95
N PRO A 216 1.53 -0.59 18.78
CA PRO A 216 2.44 -0.02 19.79
C PRO A 216 2.16 1.45 20.13
N GLY A 217 1.66 2.23 19.16
CA GLY A 217 1.28 3.64 19.31
C GLY A 217 -0.01 3.87 20.10
N PHE A 218 -0.86 2.86 20.27
CA PHE A 218 -2.14 2.99 20.94
C PHE A 218 -1.96 3.28 22.44
N HIS A 219 -2.76 4.19 22.96
CA HIS A 219 -2.70 4.58 24.36
C HIS A 219 -4.10 4.80 24.95
N GLY A 220 -4.23 4.54 26.25
CA GLY A 220 -5.48 4.60 26.97
C GLY A 220 -5.30 4.31 28.45
N VAL A 221 -6.41 4.20 29.17
CA VAL A 221 -6.40 3.75 30.58
C VAL A 221 -6.30 2.23 30.57
N LEU A 222 -5.48 1.65 31.44
CA LEU A 222 -5.36 0.19 31.54
C LEU A 222 -6.67 -0.40 32.05
N GLY A 223 -7.15 -1.45 31.39
CA GLY A 223 -8.34 -2.18 31.80
C GLY A 223 -8.43 -3.54 31.12
N PHE A 224 -9.49 -4.28 31.42
CA PHE A 224 -9.70 -5.62 30.84
C PHE A 224 -10.50 -5.53 29.55
N ASN A 225 -9.99 -6.17 28.50
CA ASN A 225 -10.76 -6.35 27.26
C ASN A 225 -11.90 -7.36 27.51
N PRO A 226 -13.17 -6.99 27.24
CA PRO A 226 -14.31 -7.87 27.51
C PRO A 226 -14.38 -9.11 26.60
N VAL A 227 -13.64 -9.11 25.49
CA VAL A 227 -13.60 -10.22 24.52
C VAL A 227 -12.45 -11.17 24.83
N THR A 228 -11.23 -10.65 25.02
CA THR A 228 -10.04 -11.50 25.21
C THR A 228 -9.72 -11.78 26.68
N GLY A 229 -10.28 -11.00 27.61
CA GLY A 229 -9.96 -11.06 29.04
C GLY A 229 -8.55 -10.55 29.38
N ARG A 230 -7.78 -10.08 28.39
CA ARG A 230 -6.42 -9.58 28.57
C ARG A 230 -6.45 -8.15 29.10
N GLU A 231 -5.46 -7.81 29.92
CA GLU A 231 -5.24 -6.44 30.37
C GLU A 231 -4.57 -5.63 29.25
N GLU A 232 -5.26 -4.61 28.74
CA GLU A 232 -4.77 -3.75 27.66
C GLU A 232 -5.25 -2.29 27.83
N PRO A 233 -4.62 -1.31 27.17
CA PRO A 233 -5.12 0.05 27.16
C PRO A 233 -6.54 0.11 26.56
N ILE A 234 -7.43 0.92 27.12
CA ILE A 234 -8.80 1.13 26.63
C ILE A 234 -8.98 2.62 26.32
N TYR A 235 -9.57 2.92 25.17
CA TYR A 235 -9.86 4.27 24.72
C TYR A 235 -11.33 4.43 24.28
N PRO A 236 -12.08 5.43 24.78
CA PRO A 236 -13.49 5.61 24.42
C PRO A 236 -13.70 5.87 22.93
N ASN A 237 -14.56 5.07 22.29
CA ASN A 237 -14.87 5.19 20.86
C ASN A 237 -15.47 6.57 20.51
N ALA A 238 -16.32 7.14 21.36
CA ALA A 238 -16.91 8.46 21.13
C ALA A 238 -15.85 9.56 21.00
N LYS A 239 -14.81 9.54 21.84
CA LYS A 239 -13.70 10.50 21.76
C LYS A 239 -12.94 10.36 20.43
N ARG A 240 -12.72 9.14 19.96
CA ARG A 240 -12.07 8.88 18.66
C ARG A 240 -12.93 9.40 17.51
N GLN A 241 -14.23 9.11 17.52
CA GLN A 241 -15.13 9.56 16.45
C GLN A 241 -15.24 11.09 16.40
N LEU A 242 -15.28 11.76 17.55
CA LEU A 242 -15.24 13.24 17.60
C LEU A 242 -13.95 13.80 16.99
N ARG A 243 -12.79 13.18 17.26
CA ARG A 243 -11.51 13.58 16.63
C ARG A 243 -11.56 13.44 15.11
N ILE A 244 -12.07 12.32 14.61
CA ILE A 244 -12.17 12.06 13.17
C ILE A 244 -13.12 13.07 12.50
N TYR A 245 -14.36 13.17 12.96
CA TYR A 245 -15.38 13.95 12.26
C TYR A 245 -15.28 15.46 12.47
N LEU A 246 -14.79 15.94 13.63
CA LEU A 246 -14.73 17.38 13.92
C LEU A 246 -13.38 18.02 13.61
N VAL A 247 -12.30 17.24 13.48
CA VAL A 247 -10.96 17.77 13.19
C VAL A 247 -10.44 17.19 11.89
N SER A 248 -10.38 15.86 11.77
CA SER A 248 -9.72 15.24 10.62
C SER A 248 -10.45 15.47 9.31
N VAL A 249 -11.77 15.23 9.27
CA VAL A 249 -12.57 15.42 8.05
C VAL A 249 -12.57 16.89 7.59
N PRO A 250 -12.82 17.89 8.45
CA PRO A 250 -12.71 19.30 8.06
C PRO A 250 -11.32 19.69 7.56
N PHE A 251 -10.26 19.16 8.16
CA PHE A 251 -8.89 19.39 7.70
C PHE A 251 -8.67 18.85 6.27
N VAL A 252 -9.11 17.62 6.00
CA VAL A 252 -9.02 17.03 4.65
C VAL A 252 -9.78 17.89 3.64
N LEU A 253 -11.02 18.31 3.96
CA LEU A 253 -11.83 19.16 3.08
C LEU A 253 -11.15 20.52 2.80
N LEU A 254 -10.51 21.13 3.79
CA LEU A 254 -9.74 22.35 3.62
C LEU A 254 -8.56 22.15 2.66
N CYS A 255 -7.82 21.04 2.79
CA CYS A 255 -6.72 20.71 1.88
C CYS A 255 -7.21 20.47 0.45
N LEU A 256 -8.36 19.82 0.27
CA LEU A 256 -8.98 19.63 -1.05
C LEU A 256 -9.36 20.97 -1.69
N TYR A 257 -9.98 21.87 -0.92
CA TYR A 257 -10.28 23.23 -1.39
C TYR A 257 -9.01 23.99 -1.81
N LEU A 258 -7.94 23.90 -1.02
CA LEU A 258 -6.66 24.53 -1.35
C LEU A 258 -6.05 23.95 -2.64
N SER A 259 -6.11 22.64 -2.85
CA SER A 259 -5.67 21.99 -4.10
C SER A 259 -6.44 22.52 -5.32
N LEU A 260 -7.77 22.66 -5.22
CA LEU A 260 -8.56 23.27 -6.28
C LEU A 260 -8.17 24.74 -6.54
N TYR A 261 -7.86 25.50 -5.50
CA TYR A 261 -7.41 26.89 -5.66
C TYR A 261 -6.06 26.97 -6.38
N VAL A 262 -5.10 26.09 -6.05
CA VAL A 262 -3.81 25.99 -6.75
C VAL A 262 -4.00 25.62 -8.23
N MET A 263 -4.92 24.69 -8.52
CA MET A 263 -5.29 24.34 -9.89
C MET A 263 -5.84 25.56 -10.67
N MET A 264 -6.67 26.40 -10.05
CA MET A 264 -7.16 27.62 -10.71
C MET A 264 -6.03 28.61 -11.03
N ILE A 265 -5.05 28.74 -10.14
CA ILE A 265 -3.85 29.57 -10.39
C ILE A 265 -3.07 29.00 -11.58
N TYR A 266 -2.92 27.68 -11.68
CA TYR A 266 -2.28 27.03 -12.82
C TYR A 266 -2.95 27.42 -14.15
N PHE A 267 -4.28 27.29 -14.24
CA PHE A 267 -5.00 27.65 -15.46
C PHE A 267 -4.89 29.14 -15.80
N GLN A 268 -4.82 30.01 -14.79
CA GLN A 268 -4.59 31.43 -15.02
C GLN A 268 -3.17 31.70 -15.57
N MET A 269 -2.16 31.02 -15.05
CA MET A 269 -0.79 31.13 -15.56
C MET A 269 -0.66 30.59 -16.99
N GLU A 270 -1.34 29.49 -17.29
CA GLU A 270 -1.37 28.89 -18.63
C GLU A 270 -2.05 29.81 -19.65
N ALA A 271 -3.22 30.38 -19.31
CA ALA A 271 -3.90 31.35 -20.16
C ALA A 271 -3.05 32.61 -20.40
N TRP A 272 -2.34 33.09 -19.37
CA TRP A 272 -1.40 34.20 -19.53
C TRP A 272 -0.22 33.84 -20.45
N ALA A 273 0.39 32.67 -20.28
CA ALA A 273 1.51 32.23 -21.12
C ALA A 273 1.08 32.09 -22.60
N LEU A 274 -0.13 31.59 -22.86
CA LEU A 274 -0.72 31.52 -24.20
C LEU A 274 -0.94 32.92 -24.78
N SER A 275 -1.49 33.86 -24.01
CA SER A 275 -1.70 35.24 -24.51
C SER A 275 -0.39 35.93 -24.94
N VAL A 276 0.70 35.72 -24.20
CA VAL A 276 2.02 36.26 -24.56
C VAL A 276 2.57 35.62 -25.84
N HIS A 277 2.29 34.34 -26.08
CA HIS A 277 2.68 33.66 -27.32
C HIS A 277 1.86 34.10 -28.53
N ASP A 278 0.56 34.33 -28.34
CA ASP A 278 -0.33 34.79 -29.40
C ASP A 278 -0.01 36.23 -29.82
N ASP A 279 0.37 37.10 -28.86
CA ASP A 279 0.75 38.49 -29.14
C ASP A 279 2.10 38.58 -29.88
N GLU A 280 3.11 37.82 -29.43
CA GLU A 280 4.44 37.78 -30.05
C GLU A 280 4.99 36.35 -30.13
N PRO A 281 4.83 35.64 -31.27
CA PRO A 281 5.26 34.25 -31.45
C PRO A 281 6.78 34.15 -31.66
N THR A 282 7.52 34.49 -30.61
CA THR A 282 8.97 34.36 -30.54
C THR A 282 9.36 32.97 -30.05
N PHE A 283 10.61 32.56 -30.31
CA PHE A 283 11.17 31.32 -29.79
C PHE A 283 11.04 31.20 -28.26
N TRP A 284 11.28 32.30 -27.53
CA TRP A 284 11.14 32.35 -26.08
C TRP A 284 9.70 32.21 -25.62
N ALA A 285 8.74 32.82 -26.34
CA ALA A 285 7.32 32.63 -26.05
C ALA A 285 6.86 31.18 -26.29
N GLY A 286 7.44 30.49 -27.28
CA GLY A 286 7.20 29.05 -27.48
C GLY A 286 7.67 28.18 -26.31
N ILE A 287 8.81 28.53 -25.67
CA ILE A 287 9.26 27.86 -24.44
C ILE A 287 8.36 28.19 -23.25
N LEU A 288 7.88 29.44 -23.16
CA LEU A 288 7.05 29.93 -22.05
C LEU A 288 5.78 29.10 -21.86
N ILE A 289 5.16 28.60 -22.92
CA ILE A 289 3.93 27.77 -22.86
C ILE A 289 4.11 26.52 -21.99
N PHE A 290 5.30 25.92 -21.98
CA PHE A 290 5.56 24.70 -21.19
C PHE A 290 5.87 24.97 -19.71
N ILE A 291 6.24 26.21 -19.35
CA ILE A 291 6.70 26.55 -18.01
C ILE A 291 5.60 26.38 -16.94
N PRO A 292 4.36 26.89 -17.12
CA PRO A 292 3.28 26.70 -16.16
C PRO A 292 3.01 25.23 -15.83
N SER A 293 2.99 24.35 -16.83
CA SER A 293 2.75 22.91 -16.63
C SER A 293 3.87 22.23 -15.84
N ILE A 294 5.14 22.60 -16.10
CA ILE A 294 6.29 22.08 -15.32
C ILE A 294 6.22 22.56 -13.87
N ILE A 295 5.92 23.85 -13.64
CA ILE A 295 5.76 24.40 -12.30
C ILE A 295 4.63 23.67 -11.56
N TYR A 296 3.48 23.50 -12.22
CA TYR A 296 2.32 22.83 -11.62
C TYR A 296 2.64 21.38 -11.24
N ALA A 297 3.33 20.63 -12.10
CA ALA A 297 3.78 19.27 -11.79
C ALA A 297 4.67 19.21 -10.53
N VAL A 298 5.63 20.14 -10.40
CA VAL A 298 6.50 20.23 -9.20
C VAL A 298 5.70 20.60 -7.95
N VAL A 299 4.74 21.53 -8.07
CA VAL A 299 3.88 21.95 -6.94
C VAL A 299 3.00 20.79 -6.46
N ILE A 300 2.43 20.00 -7.38
CA ILE A 300 1.64 18.79 -7.03
C ILE A 300 2.46 17.84 -6.15
N GLU A 301 3.69 17.50 -6.55
CA GLU A 301 4.54 16.58 -5.79
C GLU A 301 4.87 17.11 -4.39
N ILE A 302 5.18 18.41 -4.28
CA ILE A 302 5.42 19.05 -2.98
C ILE A 302 4.17 19.01 -2.10
N MET A 303 2.99 19.29 -2.68
CA MET A 303 1.72 19.25 -1.95
C MET A 303 1.39 17.83 -1.46
N ASN A 304 1.60 16.81 -2.29
CA ASN A 304 1.41 15.40 -1.93
C ASN A 304 2.30 15.01 -0.74
N LEU A 305 3.56 15.42 -0.75
CA LEU A 305 4.52 15.15 0.34
C LEU A 305 4.11 15.83 1.65
N ILE A 306 3.76 17.13 1.59
CA ILE A 306 3.33 17.89 2.78
C ILE A 306 2.06 17.30 3.35
N TYR A 307 1.09 16.98 2.50
CA TYR A 307 -0.18 16.40 2.92
C TYR A 307 0.01 15.00 3.53
N ARG A 308 0.92 14.17 2.99
CA ARG A 308 1.24 12.85 3.56
C ARG A 308 1.72 12.98 5.02
N TYR A 309 2.66 13.88 5.28
CA TYR A 309 3.13 14.14 6.64
C TYR A 309 2.01 14.61 7.58
N ALA A 310 1.15 15.52 7.10
CA ALA A 310 0.00 15.99 7.87
C ALA A 310 -1.02 14.86 8.15
N ALA A 311 -1.30 14.01 7.16
CA ALA A 311 -2.23 12.89 7.27
C ALA A 311 -1.72 11.81 8.25
N GLU A 312 -0.42 11.52 8.26
CA GLU A 312 0.21 10.61 9.23
C GLU A 312 0.11 11.16 10.64
N PHE A 313 0.46 12.44 10.85
CA PHE A 313 0.34 13.10 12.14
C PHE A 313 -1.10 13.07 12.67
N LEU A 314 -2.06 13.44 11.82
CA LEU A 314 -3.48 13.48 12.15
C LEU A 314 -4.03 12.10 12.49
N THR A 315 -3.65 11.07 11.72
CA THR A 315 -4.11 9.69 11.94
C THR A 315 -3.47 9.06 13.18
N GLU A 316 -2.22 9.42 13.52
CA GLU A 316 -1.58 9.05 14.79
C GLU A 316 -2.34 9.70 15.97
N TRP A 317 -2.75 10.97 15.82
CA TRP A 317 -3.53 11.70 16.82
C TRP A 317 -4.96 11.16 17.01
N GLU A 318 -5.56 10.55 15.99
CA GLU A 318 -6.86 9.87 16.10
C GLU A 318 -6.84 8.67 17.08
N ASN A 319 -5.66 8.11 17.38
CA ASN A 319 -5.44 7.02 18.34
C ASN A 319 -6.27 5.75 18.01
N HIS A 320 -5.99 5.16 16.84
CA HIS A 320 -6.55 3.87 16.42
C HIS A 320 -5.94 2.71 17.23
N ARG A 321 -6.78 1.74 17.65
CA ARG A 321 -6.37 0.54 18.40
C ARG A 321 -5.59 -0.42 17.52
N LEU A 322 -6.12 -0.76 16.35
CA LEU A 322 -5.55 -1.75 15.45
C LEU A 322 -4.66 -1.09 14.40
N GLU A 323 -3.60 -1.77 14.00
CA GLU A 323 -2.72 -1.33 12.91
C GLU A 323 -3.49 -1.29 11.58
N SER A 324 -4.29 -2.32 11.31
CA SER A 324 -5.18 -2.37 10.14
C SER A 324 -6.15 -1.18 10.08
N SER A 325 -6.74 -0.77 11.21
CA SER A 325 -7.62 0.41 11.26
C SER A 325 -6.85 1.72 11.03
N TYR A 326 -5.66 1.86 11.61
CA TYR A 326 -4.79 3.02 11.41
C TYR A 326 -4.44 3.17 9.92
N GLN A 327 -3.92 2.11 9.30
CA GLN A 327 -3.53 2.09 7.89
C GLN A 327 -4.73 2.40 6.99
N ASN A 328 -5.90 1.80 7.23
CA ASN A 328 -7.11 2.07 6.45
C ASN A 328 -7.51 3.55 6.45
N HIS A 329 -7.44 4.23 7.60
CA HIS A 329 -7.80 5.65 7.69
C HIS A 329 -6.73 6.56 7.11
N LEU A 330 -5.45 6.19 7.24
CA LEU A 330 -4.34 6.92 6.60
C LEU A 330 -4.46 6.80 5.08
N VAL A 331 -4.65 5.59 4.58
CA VAL A 331 -4.83 5.28 3.15
C VAL A 331 -5.96 6.12 2.58
N LEU A 332 -7.13 6.12 3.22
CA LEU A 332 -8.28 6.88 2.74
C LEU A 332 -7.98 8.39 2.62
N LYS A 333 -7.33 8.99 3.63
CA LYS A 333 -7.02 10.43 3.61
C LYS A 333 -6.06 10.78 2.48
N VAL A 334 -4.98 10.01 2.34
CA VAL A 334 -3.93 10.24 1.33
C VAL A 334 -4.46 9.96 -0.07
N LEU A 335 -5.25 8.90 -0.23
CA LEU A 335 -5.87 8.53 -1.50
C LEU A 335 -6.83 9.60 -2.01
N VAL A 336 -7.74 10.09 -1.16
CA VAL A 336 -8.69 11.13 -1.57
C VAL A 336 -7.96 12.39 -2.02
N PHE A 337 -6.93 12.81 -1.28
CA PHE A 337 -6.15 13.98 -1.66
C PHE A 337 -5.38 13.79 -2.98
N ASN A 338 -4.64 12.68 -3.13
CA ASN A 338 -3.90 12.40 -4.36
C ASN A 338 -4.83 12.24 -5.56
N PHE A 339 -5.97 11.57 -5.39
CA PHE A 339 -6.99 11.45 -6.44
C PHE A 339 -7.44 12.84 -6.92
N PHE A 340 -7.83 13.72 -6.00
CA PHE A 340 -8.24 15.08 -6.36
C PHE A 340 -7.09 15.85 -7.02
N ASN A 341 -5.89 15.81 -6.45
CA ASN A 341 -4.76 16.58 -6.95
C ASN A 341 -4.33 16.14 -8.37
N CYS A 342 -4.42 14.84 -8.68
CA CYS A 342 -4.08 14.30 -10.00
C CYS A 342 -5.21 14.50 -11.03
N PHE A 343 -6.47 14.30 -10.67
CA PHE A 343 -7.58 14.26 -11.63
C PHE A 343 -8.41 15.54 -11.71
N ALA A 344 -8.30 16.48 -10.76
CA ALA A 344 -9.10 17.70 -10.77
C ALA A 344 -8.86 18.56 -12.03
N SER A 345 -7.60 18.70 -12.48
CA SER A 345 -7.28 19.44 -13.69
C SER A 345 -7.89 18.79 -14.94
N LEU A 346 -7.83 17.45 -15.02
CA LEU A 346 -8.44 16.69 -16.11
C LEU A 346 -9.97 16.80 -16.10
N PHE A 347 -10.61 16.75 -14.92
CA PHE A 347 -12.05 16.99 -14.80
C PHE A 347 -12.43 18.41 -15.18
N TYR A 348 -11.61 19.41 -14.85
CA TYR A 348 -11.82 20.79 -15.25
C TYR A 348 -11.76 20.95 -16.77
N ILE A 349 -10.73 20.39 -17.43
CA ILE A 349 -10.60 20.43 -18.89
C ILE A 349 -11.78 19.69 -19.55
N ALA A 350 -12.13 18.51 -19.03
CA ALA A 350 -13.20 17.68 -19.57
C ALA A 350 -14.60 18.32 -19.48
N PHE A 351 -14.97 18.84 -18.30
CA PHE A 351 -16.35 19.21 -18.00
C PHE A 351 -16.60 20.72 -17.97
N VAL A 352 -15.58 21.54 -17.68
CA VAL A 352 -15.70 23.00 -17.65
C VAL A 352 -15.24 23.60 -18.98
N MET A 353 -14.01 23.29 -19.43
CA MET A 353 -13.52 23.79 -20.72
C MET A 353 -14.14 23.05 -21.91
N GLN A 354 -14.47 21.78 -21.75
CA GLN A 354 -15.01 20.90 -22.80
C GLN A 354 -14.08 20.73 -24.03
N ASP A 355 -12.77 20.85 -23.83
CA ASP A 355 -11.77 20.65 -24.88
C ASP A 355 -11.21 19.22 -24.85
N MET A 356 -11.71 18.38 -25.77
CA MET A 356 -11.31 16.97 -25.86
C MET A 356 -9.89 16.80 -26.41
N VAL A 357 -9.39 17.74 -27.21
CA VAL A 357 -8.04 17.70 -27.77
C VAL A 357 -7.05 18.01 -26.67
N LEU A 358 -7.29 19.09 -25.93
CA LEU A 358 -6.49 19.45 -24.76
C LEU A 358 -6.53 18.33 -23.72
N LEU A 359 -7.70 17.76 -23.45
CA LEU A 359 -7.83 16.62 -22.52
C LEU A 359 -6.96 15.42 -22.94
N ARG A 360 -6.99 15.03 -24.22
CA ARG A 360 -6.18 13.94 -24.76
C ARG A 360 -4.68 14.23 -24.61
N GLN A 361 -4.27 15.46 -24.92
CA GLN A 361 -2.88 15.90 -24.81
C GLN A 361 -2.40 15.96 -23.36
N SER A 362 -3.15 16.61 -22.46
CA SER A 362 -2.83 16.71 -21.05
C SER A 362 -2.77 15.34 -20.38
N LEU A 363 -3.72 14.44 -20.71
CA LEU A 363 -3.72 13.07 -20.21
C LEU A 363 -2.48 12.29 -20.67
N ALA A 364 -2.15 12.34 -21.96
CA ALA A 364 -0.98 11.66 -22.51
C ALA A 364 0.32 12.21 -21.90
N THR A 365 0.46 13.53 -21.81
CA THR A 365 1.64 14.17 -21.20
C THR A 365 1.78 13.82 -19.73
N LEU A 366 0.71 13.94 -18.93
CA LEU A 366 0.75 13.59 -17.51
C LEU A 366 1.13 12.12 -17.30
N LEU A 367 0.49 11.21 -18.05
CA LEU A 367 0.77 9.78 -17.93
C LEU A 367 2.22 9.47 -18.31
N ILE A 368 2.68 9.91 -19.49
CA ILE A 368 4.03 9.63 -20.00
C ILE A 368 5.10 10.27 -19.10
N THR A 369 4.94 11.55 -18.75
CA THR A 369 5.91 12.26 -17.91
C THR A 369 5.99 11.65 -16.52
N SER A 370 4.84 11.33 -15.89
CA SER A 370 4.81 10.66 -14.59
C SER A 370 5.47 9.28 -14.66
N GLN A 371 5.18 8.46 -15.68
CA GLN A 371 5.80 7.14 -15.82
C GLN A 371 7.32 7.21 -16.02
N ILE A 372 7.80 8.15 -16.83
CA ILE A 372 9.25 8.32 -17.04
C ILE A 372 9.94 8.77 -15.75
N LEU A 373 9.35 9.74 -15.03
CA LEU A 373 9.90 10.24 -13.77
C LEU A 373 9.90 9.16 -12.69
N ASN A 374 8.79 8.42 -12.55
CA ASN A 374 8.69 7.30 -11.61
C ASN A 374 9.71 6.23 -11.94
N GLN A 375 9.78 5.76 -13.19
CA GLN A 375 10.75 4.73 -13.58
C GLN A 375 12.20 5.16 -13.31
N PHE A 376 12.51 6.46 -13.49
CA PHE A 376 13.82 6.99 -13.14
C PHE A 376 14.08 6.98 -11.63
N MET A 377 13.12 7.46 -10.83
CA MET A 377 13.24 7.53 -9.37
C MET A 377 13.22 6.14 -8.71
N GLU A 378 12.56 5.16 -9.32
CA GLU A 378 12.33 3.84 -8.73
C GLU A 378 13.29 2.76 -9.21
N ALA A 379 13.71 2.80 -10.47
CA ALA A 379 14.65 1.81 -11.00
C ALA A 379 16.05 2.40 -11.20
N CYS A 380 16.17 3.47 -11.97
CA CYS A 380 17.47 3.99 -12.41
C CYS A 380 18.28 4.56 -11.24
N LEU A 381 17.68 5.43 -10.43
CA LEU A 381 18.34 6.11 -9.32
C LEU A 381 18.78 5.11 -8.23
N PRO A 382 17.91 4.20 -7.73
CA PRO A 382 18.30 3.24 -6.71
C PRO A 382 19.34 2.25 -7.22
N TYR A 383 19.23 1.79 -8.47
CA TYR A 383 20.26 0.94 -9.09
C TYR A 383 21.62 1.65 -9.17
N TRP A 384 21.66 2.91 -9.58
CA TRP A 384 22.88 3.71 -9.65
C TRP A 384 23.49 3.95 -8.25
N LEU A 385 22.67 4.35 -7.28
CA LEU A 385 23.07 4.53 -5.88
C LEU A 385 23.60 3.22 -5.28
N GLN A 386 22.93 2.11 -5.55
CA GLN A 386 23.32 0.77 -5.11
C GLN A 386 24.65 0.34 -5.73
N ARG A 387 24.84 0.55 -7.04
CA ARG A 387 26.13 0.26 -7.71
C ARG A 387 27.28 1.07 -7.09
N ARG A 388 27.02 2.34 -6.76
CA ARG A 388 27.99 3.21 -6.07
C ARG A 388 28.26 2.74 -4.64
N ARG A 389 27.24 2.34 -3.88
CA ARG A 389 27.36 1.74 -2.54
C ARG A 389 28.16 0.43 -2.58
N ASN A 390 27.83 -0.49 -3.47
CA ASN A 390 28.54 -1.76 -3.67
C ASN A 390 30.01 -1.53 -4.03
N LYS A 391 30.33 -0.56 -4.89
CA LYS A 391 31.73 -0.21 -5.21
C LYS A 391 32.49 0.33 -3.99
N LYS A 392 31.86 1.20 -3.19
CA LYS A 392 32.45 1.67 -1.92
C LYS A 392 32.64 0.53 -0.91
N MET A 393 31.68 -0.38 -0.84
CA MET A 393 31.71 -1.54 0.05
C MET A 393 32.78 -2.55 -0.35
N ILE A 394 32.85 -2.94 -1.62
CA ILE A 394 33.92 -3.80 -2.13
C ILE A 394 35.27 -3.16 -1.86
N ASN A 395 35.43 -1.84 -2.02
CA ASN A 395 36.67 -1.16 -1.67
C ASN A 395 36.98 -1.19 -0.16
N ARG A 396 35.98 -1.04 0.72
CA ARG A 396 36.14 -1.14 2.19
C ARG A 396 36.48 -2.56 2.63
N VAL A 397 35.76 -3.55 2.13
CA VAL A 397 36.00 -4.99 2.36
C VAL A 397 37.36 -5.37 1.83
N ARG A 398 37.75 -4.96 0.61
CA ARG A 398 39.06 -5.27 0.02
C ARG A 398 40.21 -4.62 0.79
N LYS A 399 40.00 -3.44 1.37
CA LYS A 399 40.96 -2.77 2.28
C LYS A 399 41.07 -3.46 3.65
N ARG A 400 40.07 -4.25 4.06
CA ARG A 400 40.06 -5.03 5.32
C ARG A 400 40.39 -6.52 5.12
N ARG A 401 40.10 -7.12 3.97
CA ARG A 401 40.42 -8.50 3.57
C ARG A 401 41.90 -8.75 3.36
N THR A 402 42.71 -7.70 3.19
CA THR A 402 44.16 -7.82 3.30
C THR A 402 44.63 -8.25 4.70
N LEU A 403 43.72 -8.40 5.68
CA LEU A 403 44.02 -8.89 7.03
C LEU A 403 43.40 -10.24 7.42
N GLU A 404 42.38 -10.80 6.74
CA GLU A 404 41.86 -12.15 7.08
C GLU A 404 40.85 -12.66 6.02
N ASP A 405 40.91 -13.96 5.71
CA ASP A 405 40.26 -14.62 4.58
C ASP A 405 39.11 -15.54 5.04
N LYS A 406 38.02 -14.95 5.56
CA LYS A 406 36.77 -15.66 5.90
C LYS A 406 35.53 -14.91 5.39
N GLU A 407 34.41 -15.61 5.32
CA GLU A 407 33.08 -15.06 5.02
C GLU A 407 32.83 -13.75 5.78
N LEU A 408 32.07 -12.81 5.19
CA LEU A 408 31.74 -11.55 5.86
C LEU A 408 31.17 -11.86 7.25
N PRO A 409 31.84 -11.47 8.34
CA PRO A 409 31.34 -11.73 9.69
C PRO A 409 29.93 -11.18 9.83
N LEU A 410 29.06 -11.83 10.61
CA LEU A 410 27.71 -11.37 10.92
C LEU A 410 27.67 -9.87 11.24
N VAL A 411 28.66 -9.38 11.98
CA VAL A 411 28.88 -7.97 12.32
C VAL A 411 28.88 -7.06 11.09
N GLU A 412 29.54 -7.45 10.01
CA GLU A 412 29.62 -6.66 8.79
C GLU A 412 28.29 -6.68 8.02
N GLN A 413 27.57 -7.79 8.04
CA GLN A 413 26.22 -7.87 7.50
C GLN A 413 25.25 -6.95 8.25
N VAL A 414 25.25 -7.00 9.58
CA VAL A 414 24.39 -6.14 10.41
C VAL A 414 24.67 -4.67 10.12
N ARG A 415 25.93 -4.26 10.04
CA ARG A 415 26.32 -2.88 9.71
C ARG A 415 25.87 -2.45 8.33
N LEU A 416 25.98 -3.35 7.35
CA LEU A 416 25.53 -3.10 5.99
C LEU A 416 24.03 -2.88 5.90
N GLU A 417 23.28 -3.78 6.50
CA GLU A 417 21.83 -3.73 6.51
C GLU A 417 21.33 -2.54 7.33
N ALA A 418 21.99 -2.19 8.44
CA ALA A 418 21.68 -1.00 9.22
C ALA A 418 21.73 0.32 8.41
N ASP A 419 22.65 0.42 7.43
CA ASP A 419 22.80 1.58 6.53
C ASP A 419 21.81 1.59 5.35
N MET A 420 21.02 0.52 5.15
CA MET A 420 20.01 0.43 4.09
C MET A 420 18.75 1.24 4.45
N SER A 421 18.00 1.67 3.44
CA SER A 421 16.73 2.37 3.66
C SER A 421 15.67 1.39 4.17
N MET A 422 14.80 1.87 5.06
CA MET A 422 13.62 1.10 5.48
C MET A 422 12.57 1.15 4.38
N TYR A 423 11.92 0.03 4.12
CA TYR A 423 10.73 -0.01 3.28
C TYR A 423 9.53 0.49 4.09
N LEU A 424 8.86 1.55 3.62
CA LEU A 424 7.79 2.25 4.35
C LEU A 424 6.40 1.58 4.23
N GLY A 425 6.31 0.44 3.55
CA GLY A 425 5.07 -0.29 3.31
C GLY A 425 4.61 -0.20 1.85
N THR A 426 3.63 -1.01 1.49
CA THR A 426 3.08 -1.14 0.12
C THR A 426 2.16 0.01 -0.29
N PHE A 427 2.03 1.04 0.55
CA PHE A 427 1.07 2.10 0.34
C PHE A 427 1.34 2.87 -0.98
N ASP A 428 2.59 3.33 -1.17
CA ASP A 428 2.93 4.14 -2.34
C ASP A 428 2.86 3.28 -3.61
N ASP A 429 3.25 2.01 -3.52
CA ASP A 429 3.19 1.07 -4.64
C ASP A 429 1.73 0.76 -5.09
N TYR A 430 0.80 0.58 -4.15
CA TYR A 430 -0.63 0.45 -4.48
C TYR A 430 -1.25 1.77 -4.96
N LEU A 431 -0.80 2.91 -4.41
CA LEU A 431 -1.27 4.23 -4.83
C LEU A 431 -0.94 4.48 -6.30
N GLU A 432 0.28 4.13 -6.73
CA GLU A 432 0.68 4.23 -8.12
C GLU A 432 -0.25 3.42 -9.04
N GLN A 433 -0.47 2.14 -8.72
CA GLN A 433 -1.38 1.29 -9.49
C GLN A 433 -2.82 1.83 -9.51
N PHE A 434 -3.26 2.42 -8.40
CA PHE A 434 -4.58 3.05 -8.30
C PHE A 434 -4.71 4.27 -9.21
N LEU A 435 -3.70 5.14 -9.25
CA LEU A 435 -3.68 6.30 -10.15
C LEU A 435 -3.62 5.86 -11.63
N LEU A 436 -2.77 4.86 -11.94
CA LEU A 436 -2.70 4.25 -13.27
C LEU A 436 -4.05 3.67 -13.72
N PHE A 437 -4.74 2.97 -12.83
CA PHE A 437 -6.10 2.49 -13.09
C PHE A 437 -7.08 3.64 -13.34
N GLY A 438 -6.97 4.74 -12.57
CA GLY A 438 -7.78 5.94 -12.78
C GLY A 438 -7.59 6.54 -14.17
N TYR A 439 -6.34 6.69 -14.63
CA TYR A 439 -6.05 7.19 -15.99
C TYR A 439 -6.65 6.30 -17.09
N VAL A 440 -6.63 4.98 -16.91
CA VAL A 440 -7.19 4.03 -17.89
C VAL A 440 -8.73 4.01 -17.85
N SER A 441 -9.32 4.01 -16.65
CA SER A 441 -10.76 3.79 -16.48
C SER A 441 -11.59 5.06 -16.64
N LEU A 442 -11.17 6.20 -16.08
CA LEU A 442 -11.95 7.46 -16.08
C LEU A 442 -12.09 8.06 -17.49
N PHE A 443 -11.00 8.04 -18.27
CA PHE A 443 -10.90 8.73 -19.57
C PHE A 443 -10.79 7.76 -20.74
N SER A 444 -11.34 6.55 -20.58
CA SER A 444 -11.18 5.46 -21.54
C SER A 444 -11.72 5.83 -22.94
N CYS A 445 -12.83 6.57 -23.01
CA CYS A 445 -13.39 7.02 -24.29
C CYS A 445 -12.56 8.09 -25.01
N VAL A 446 -11.66 8.78 -24.30
CA VAL A 446 -10.87 9.91 -24.86
C VAL A 446 -9.49 9.44 -25.32
N TYR A 447 -8.84 8.57 -24.55
CA TYR A 447 -7.49 8.08 -24.83
C TYR A 447 -7.36 6.56 -24.64
N PRO A 448 -7.82 5.75 -25.61
CA PRO A 448 -7.74 4.29 -25.57
C PRO A 448 -6.32 3.71 -25.39
N LEU A 449 -5.29 4.45 -25.82
CA LEU A 449 -3.89 4.03 -25.67
C LEU A 449 -3.36 4.08 -24.23
N ALA A 450 -4.09 4.69 -23.29
CA ALA A 450 -3.69 4.73 -21.88
C ALA A 450 -3.36 3.33 -21.35
N ALA A 451 -4.21 2.34 -21.64
CA ALA A 451 -4.02 0.96 -21.19
C ALA A 451 -2.71 0.34 -21.70
N VAL A 452 -2.27 0.68 -22.92
CA VAL A 452 -1.01 0.18 -23.49
C VAL A 452 0.18 0.71 -22.68
N LEU A 453 0.19 2.00 -22.39
CA LEU A 453 1.25 2.64 -21.61
C LEU A 453 1.30 2.07 -20.19
N VAL A 454 0.15 1.85 -19.56
CA VAL A 454 0.07 1.25 -18.22
C VAL A 454 0.55 -0.19 -18.22
N VAL A 455 0.19 -1.01 -19.21
CA VAL A 455 0.69 -2.40 -19.30
C VAL A 455 2.21 -2.45 -19.47
N LEU A 456 2.77 -1.56 -20.30
CA LEU A 456 4.23 -1.46 -20.46
C LEU A 456 4.92 -1.04 -19.15
N ASN A 457 4.34 -0.07 -18.45
CA ASN A 457 4.83 0.38 -17.15
C ASN A 457 4.77 -0.73 -16.11
N ASN A 458 3.63 -1.41 -15.96
CA ASN A 458 3.50 -2.47 -14.96
C ASN A 458 4.45 -3.65 -15.25
N PHE A 459 4.73 -3.93 -16.53
CA PHE A 459 5.70 -4.97 -16.89
C PHE A 459 7.11 -4.61 -16.41
N THR A 460 7.54 -3.35 -16.55
CA THR A 460 8.82 -2.91 -15.98
C THR A 460 8.76 -2.86 -14.45
N GLU A 461 7.60 -2.50 -13.90
CA GLU A 461 7.40 -2.33 -12.45
C GLU A 461 7.59 -3.63 -11.68
N VAL A 462 7.06 -4.74 -12.21
CA VAL A 462 7.27 -6.09 -11.63
C VAL A 462 8.75 -6.38 -11.37
N TYR A 463 9.64 -5.95 -12.28
CA TYR A 463 11.07 -6.19 -12.14
C TYR A 463 11.79 -5.12 -11.31
N SER A 464 11.40 -3.85 -11.40
CA SER A 464 11.99 -2.77 -10.57
C SER A 464 11.67 -2.96 -9.10
N ASP A 465 10.42 -3.29 -8.76
CA ASP A 465 10.00 -3.56 -7.39
C ASP A 465 10.70 -4.77 -6.80
N ALA A 466 10.77 -5.88 -7.55
CA ALA A 466 11.50 -7.07 -7.12
C ALA A 466 12.99 -6.76 -6.87
N PHE A 467 13.61 -5.92 -7.71
CA PHE A 467 14.98 -5.45 -7.51
C PHE A 467 15.13 -4.55 -6.27
N LYS A 468 14.22 -3.58 -6.08
CA LYS A 468 14.20 -2.67 -4.92
C LYS A 468 14.15 -3.48 -3.62
N MET A 469 13.24 -4.45 -3.54
CA MET A 469 13.06 -5.32 -2.37
C MET A 469 14.29 -6.18 -2.08
N CYS A 470 14.94 -6.72 -3.12
CA CYS A 470 16.09 -7.61 -2.93
C CYS A 470 17.42 -6.90 -2.68
N ARG A 471 17.56 -5.62 -3.05
CA ARG A 471 18.88 -4.96 -3.10
C ARG A 471 18.93 -3.56 -2.49
N VAL A 472 17.82 -2.85 -2.41
CA VAL A 472 17.82 -1.42 -2.02
C VAL A 472 17.37 -1.27 -0.57
N PHE A 473 16.30 -1.95 -0.20
CA PHE A 473 15.71 -1.84 1.14
C PHE A 473 16.22 -2.89 2.12
N LYS A 474 16.12 -2.57 3.40
CA LYS A 474 16.13 -3.56 4.48
C LYS A 474 14.98 -4.53 4.29
N ARG A 475 15.12 -5.74 4.84
CA ARG A 475 14.02 -6.69 4.91
C ARG A 475 12.88 -6.04 5.71
N PRO A 476 11.66 -5.89 5.17
CA PRO A 476 10.52 -5.49 5.96
C PRO A 476 10.10 -6.65 6.87
N PHE A 477 9.49 -6.32 8.00
CA PHE A 477 8.81 -7.35 8.79
C PHE A 477 7.62 -7.91 8.00
N SER A 478 7.39 -9.22 8.13
CA SER A 478 6.18 -9.85 7.59
C SER A 478 4.97 -9.34 8.36
N ASP A 479 3.99 -8.78 7.65
CA ASP A 479 2.69 -8.44 8.22
C ASP A 479 1.64 -9.35 7.56
N PRO A 480 0.97 -10.22 8.34
CA PRO A 480 0.01 -11.16 7.75
C PRO A 480 -1.22 -10.43 7.22
N ALA A 481 -1.53 -10.65 5.95
CA ALA A 481 -2.65 -10.07 5.25
C ALA A 481 -3.55 -11.17 4.68
N ALA A 482 -4.85 -10.88 4.54
CA ALA A 482 -5.82 -11.76 3.92
C ALA A 482 -6.39 -11.21 2.61
N ASN A 483 -6.11 -9.92 2.32
CA ASN A 483 -6.50 -9.21 1.12
C ASN A 483 -5.70 -7.90 1.02
N ILE A 484 -5.92 -7.13 -0.05
CA ILE A 484 -5.31 -5.82 -0.29
C ILE A 484 -5.90 -4.69 0.59
N GLY A 485 -6.81 -5.00 1.51
CA GLY A 485 -7.39 -4.04 2.45
C GLY A 485 -8.31 -3.02 1.79
N VAL A 486 -8.17 -1.75 2.19
CA VAL A 486 -9.01 -0.63 1.69
C VAL A 486 -8.81 -0.35 0.21
N TRP A 487 -7.70 -0.79 -0.38
CA TRP A 487 -7.46 -0.64 -1.81
C TRP A 487 -8.57 -1.27 -2.65
N GLN A 488 -9.14 -2.41 -2.23
CA GLN A 488 -10.27 -3.01 -2.94
C GLN A 488 -11.44 -2.03 -3.08
N LEU A 489 -11.84 -1.41 -1.97
CA LEU A 489 -12.91 -0.42 -1.95
C LEU A 489 -12.55 0.81 -2.81
N ALA A 490 -11.29 1.22 -2.79
CA ALA A 490 -10.83 2.33 -3.60
C ALA A 490 -10.92 2.04 -5.11
N PHE A 491 -10.41 0.90 -5.57
CA PHE A 491 -10.51 0.48 -6.98
C PHE A 491 -11.98 0.32 -7.42
N GLU A 492 -12.83 -0.23 -6.57
CA GLU A 492 -14.27 -0.32 -6.84
C GLU A 492 -14.93 1.07 -6.95
N ALA A 493 -14.62 1.99 -6.04
CA ALA A 493 -15.10 3.36 -6.07
C ALA A 493 -14.62 4.11 -7.33
N MET A 494 -13.34 3.97 -7.70
CA MET A 494 -12.80 4.49 -8.97
C MET A 494 -13.57 3.95 -10.16
N SER A 495 -13.87 2.65 -10.18
CA SER A 495 -14.64 2.04 -11.26
C SER A 495 -16.09 2.53 -11.33
N VAL A 496 -16.71 2.90 -10.20
CA VAL A 496 -18.03 3.56 -10.17
C VAL A 496 -17.93 4.98 -10.72
N ILE A 497 -16.94 5.77 -10.28
CA ILE A 497 -16.70 7.12 -10.79
C ILE A 497 -16.44 7.08 -12.31
N ALA A 498 -15.70 6.09 -12.79
CA ALA A 498 -15.44 5.90 -14.21
C ALA A 498 -16.71 5.72 -15.05
N VAL A 499 -17.74 5.04 -14.54
CA VAL A 499 -19.04 4.95 -15.25
C VAL A 499 -19.61 6.35 -15.45
N VAL A 500 -19.69 7.15 -14.39
CA VAL A 500 -20.21 8.52 -14.43
C VAL A 500 -19.38 9.39 -15.38
N THR A 501 -18.04 9.33 -15.29
CA THR A 501 -17.13 10.13 -16.11
C THR A 501 -17.25 9.80 -17.60
N ASN A 502 -17.19 8.52 -17.98
CA ASN A 502 -17.27 8.15 -19.40
C ASN A 502 -18.64 8.52 -20.00
N PHE A 503 -19.73 8.36 -19.26
CA PHE A 503 -21.07 8.73 -19.75
C PHE A 503 -21.27 10.23 -19.87
N ALA A 504 -20.74 11.01 -18.91
CA ALA A 504 -20.74 12.46 -19.00
C ALA A 504 -19.92 12.94 -20.22
N LEU A 505 -18.75 12.36 -20.47
CA LEU A 505 -17.92 12.65 -21.65
C LEU A 505 -18.63 12.31 -22.96
N ILE A 506 -19.28 11.15 -23.02
CA ILE A 506 -20.11 10.71 -24.15
C ILE A 506 -21.25 11.72 -24.41
N GLY A 507 -21.96 12.16 -23.37
CA GLY A 507 -23.07 13.11 -23.49
C GLY A 507 -22.64 14.51 -23.95
N ILE A 508 -21.41 14.94 -23.63
CA ILE A 508 -20.86 16.24 -24.04
C ILE A 508 -20.35 16.22 -25.49
N SER A 509 -20.08 15.05 -26.05
CA SER A 509 -19.49 14.91 -27.39
C SER A 509 -20.37 15.54 -28.47
N PRO A 510 -19.78 16.27 -29.45
CA PRO A 510 -20.53 16.94 -30.52
C PRO A 510 -21.42 15.99 -31.32
N GLN A 511 -20.99 14.74 -31.49
CA GLN A 511 -21.70 13.71 -32.24
C GLN A 511 -23.02 13.34 -31.56
N VAL A 512 -23.07 13.24 -30.23
CA VAL A 512 -24.30 12.93 -29.49
C VAL A 512 -25.23 14.13 -29.44
N LYS A 513 -24.68 15.32 -29.22
CA LYS A 513 -25.44 16.57 -29.27
C LYS A 513 -26.16 16.73 -30.61
N ALA A 514 -25.56 16.27 -31.71
CA ALA A 514 -26.19 16.29 -33.03
C ALA A 514 -27.43 15.38 -33.17
N TYR A 515 -27.49 14.25 -32.45
CA TYR A 515 -28.67 13.37 -32.44
C TYR A 515 -29.84 13.96 -31.64
N PHE A 516 -29.57 14.84 -30.68
CA PHE A 516 -30.56 15.48 -29.81
C PHE A 516 -30.58 17.01 -30.00
N SER A 517 -30.51 17.46 -31.26
CA SER A 517 -30.46 18.90 -31.60
C SER A 517 -31.62 19.72 -31.06
N ASP A 518 -32.77 19.08 -30.86
CA ASP A 518 -34.03 19.75 -30.55
C ASP A 518 -34.25 19.96 -29.03
N SER A 519 -33.54 19.21 -28.18
CA SER A 519 -33.71 19.31 -26.73
C SER A 519 -32.51 18.78 -25.93
N GLU A 520 -31.77 19.69 -25.32
CA GLU A 520 -30.69 19.35 -24.37
C GLU A 520 -31.22 18.59 -23.15
N THR A 521 -32.45 18.85 -22.72
CA THR A 521 -33.05 18.14 -21.58
C THR A 521 -33.26 16.65 -21.87
N GLN A 522 -33.64 16.30 -23.10
CA GLN A 522 -33.79 14.90 -23.50
C GLN A 522 -32.44 14.19 -23.56
N LEU A 523 -31.40 14.87 -24.06
CA LEU A 523 -30.03 14.37 -24.06
C LEU A 523 -29.59 14.00 -22.63
N ILE A 524 -29.71 14.93 -21.69
CA ILE A 524 -29.29 14.70 -20.30
C ILE A 524 -30.08 13.53 -19.68
N LEU A 525 -31.40 13.49 -19.88
CA LEU A 525 -32.24 12.41 -19.35
C LEU A 525 -31.84 11.04 -19.91
N TRP A 526 -31.58 10.93 -21.20
CA TRP A 526 -31.14 9.67 -21.81
C TRP A 526 -29.74 9.26 -21.36
N THR A 527 -28.79 10.20 -21.27
CA THR A 527 -27.44 9.93 -20.76
C THR A 527 -27.50 9.41 -19.33
N VAL A 528 -28.25 10.08 -18.45
CA VAL A 528 -28.42 9.65 -17.04
C VAL A 528 -29.15 8.32 -16.94
N ALA A 529 -30.19 8.08 -17.77
CA ALA A 529 -30.92 6.81 -17.76
C ALA A 529 -30.01 5.62 -18.14
N ILE A 530 -29.19 5.77 -19.20
CA ILE A 530 -28.26 4.71 -19.62
C ILE A 530 -27.18 4.49 -18.55
N GLU A 531 -26.68 5.57 -17.95
CA GLU A 531 -25.72 5.52 -16.86
C GLU A 531 -26.27 4.74 -15.64
N HIS A 532 -27.51 5.01 -15.21
CA HIS A 532 -28.15 4.24 -14.13
C HIS A 532 -28.35 2.76 -14.48
N VAL A 533 -28.71 2.44 -15.72
CA VAL A 533 -28.83 1.05 -16.20
C VAL A 533 -27.50 0.32 -16.08
N LEU A 534 -26.39 1.00 -16.40
CA LEU A 534 -25.06 0.41 -16.31
C LEU A 534 -24.52 0.30 -14.90
N LEU A 535 -24.81 1.28 -14.04
CA LEU A 535 -24.54 1.13 -12.61
C LEU A 535 -25.32 -0.05 -12.04
N ALA A 536 -26.61 -0.18 -12.37
CA ALA A 536 -27.41 -1.32 -11.93
C ALA A 536 -26.85 -2.64 -12.45
N PHE A 537 -26.44 -2.70 -13.72
CA PHE A 537 -25.80 -3.88 -14.31
C PHE A 537 -24.45 -4.19 -13.66
N LYS A 538 -23.64 -3.18 -13.34
CA LYS A 538 -22.38 -3.30 -12.62
C LYS A 538 -22.60 -3.89 -11.23
N PHE A 539 -23.52 -3.35 -10.45
CA PHE A 539 -23.85 -3.89 -9.12
C PHE A 539 -24.44 -5.29 -9.19
N LEU A 540 -25.23 -5.59 -10.24
CA LEU A 540 -25.71 -6.94 -10.50
C LEU A 540 -24.56 -7.91 -10.78
N LEU A 541 -23.60 -7.55 -11.63
CA LEU A 541 -22.42 -8.38 -11.89
C LEU A 541 -21.59 -8.61 -10.63
N ALA A 542 -21.35 -7.56 -9.85
CA ALA A 542 -20.65 -7.65 -8.57
C ALA A 542 -21.37 -8.56 -7.57
N PHE A 543 -22.70 -8.56 -7.58
CA PHE A 543 -23.50 -9.45 -6.74
C PHE A 543 -23.51 -10.90 -7.25
N LEU A 544 -23.53 -11.11 -8.58
CA LEU A 544 -23.60 -12.43 -9.20
C LEU A 544 -22.29 -13.22 -9.12
N ILE A 545 -21.15 -12.53 -9.10
CA ILE A 545 -19.83 -13.16 -8.99
C ILE A 545 -19.48 -13.28 -7.50
N PRO A 546 -19.50 -14.49 -6.89
CA PRO A 546 -19.24 -14.60 -5.47
C PRO A 546 -17.76 -14.35 -5.16
N ASP A 547 -17.48 -13.56 -4.13
CA ASP A 547 -16.13 -13.18 -3.69
C ASP A 547 -15.23 -14.39 -3.36
N ILE A 548 -15.81 -15.48 -2.83
CA ILE A 548 -15.06 -16.67 -2.40
C ILE A 548 -15.42 -17.85 -3.33
N PRO A 549 -14.43 -18.56 -3.89
CA PRO A 549 -14.67 -19.79 -4.65
C PRO A 549 -15.42 -20.85 -3.83
N LYS A 550 -16.37 -21.55 -4.47
CA LYS A 550 -17.24 -22.56 -3.82
C LYS A 550 -16.48 -23.63 -3.03
N HIS A 551 -15.36 -24.11 -3.56
CA HIS A 551 -14.57 -25.15 -2.89
C HIS A 551 -13.93 -24.64 -1.59
N ILE A 552 -13.53 -23.37 -1.53
CA ILE A 552 -12.99 -22.73 -0.32
C ILE A 552 -14.12 -22.48 0.67
N GLN A 553 -15.26 -22.00 0.21
CA GLN A 553 -16.44 -21.79 1.06
C GLN A 553 -16.84 -23.08 1.79
N ILE A 554 -16.87 -24.22 1.09
CA ILE A 554 -17.16 -25.53 1.70
C ILE A 554 -16.13 -25.87 2.79
N ARG A 555 -14.84 -25.62 2.54
CA ARG A 555 -13.78 -25.91 3.52
C ARG A 555 -13.86 -25.00 4.75
N LEU A 556 -14.18 -23.71 4.57
CA LEU A 556 -14.41 -22.78 5.67
C LEU A 556 -15.61 -23.22 6.52
N SER A 557 -16.74 -23.55 5.89
CA SER A 557 -17.92 -24.06 6.60
C SER A 557 -17.64 -25.36 7.34
N ARG A 558 -16.80 -26.25 6.79
CA ARG A 558 -16.36 -27.46 7.49
C ARG A 558 -15.53 -27.12 8.74
N LEU A 559 -14.58 -26.18 8.65
CA LEU A 559 -13.78 -25.74 9.80
C LEU A 559 -14.66 -25.12 10.90
N GLU A 560 -15.65 -24.31 10.53
CA GLU A 560 -16.62 -23.76 11.49
C GLU A 560 -17.45 -24.85 12.17
N PHE A 561 -17.93 -25.84 11.39
CA PHE A 561 -18.65 -26.99 11.92
C PHE A 561 -17.81 -27.79 12.93
N GLU A 562 -16.56 -28.10 12.58
CA GLU A 562 -15.62 -28.80 13.47
C GLU A 562 -15.33 -28.00 14.75
N SER A 563 -15.19 -26.68 14.65
CA SER A 563 -15.01 -25.80 15.82
C SER A 563 -16.24 -25.82 16.75
N LEU A 564 -17.45 -25.86 16.20
CA LEU A 564 -18.69 -25.95 16.98
C LEU A 564 -18.84 -27.33 17.63
N GLU A 565 -18.47 -28.40 16.92
CA GLU A 565 -18.50 -29.76 17.47
C GLU A 565 -17.50 -29.91 18.63
N ALA A 566 -16.29 -29.36 18.48
CA ALA A 566 -15.28 -29.34 19.54
C ALA A 566 -15.77 -28.58 20.78
N LEU A 567 -16.42 -27.43 20.57
CA LEU A 567 -17.03 -26.66 21.67
C LEU A 567 -18.12 -27.47 22.37
N LYS A 568 -19.00 -28.14 21.61
CA LYS A 568 -20.07 -28.98 22.16
C LYS A 568 -19.51 -30.10 23.04
N LYS A 569 -18.51 -30.84 22.55
CA LYS A 569 -17.83 -31.89 23.32
C LYS A 569 -17.21 -31.35 24.61
N LYS A 570 -16.61 -30.16 24.58
CA LYS A 570 -16.02 -29.53 25.77
C LYS A 570 -17.08 -29.12 26.80
N VAL A 571 -18.24 -28.64 26.34
CA VAL A 571 -19.38 -28.30 27.22
C VAL A 571 -19.96 -29.57 27.86
N GLU A 572 -20.15 -30.64 27.09
CA GLU A 572 -20.62 -31.93 27.59
C GLU A 572 -19.68 -32.51 28.66
N GLN A 573 -18.36 -32.54 28.39
CA GLN A 573 -17.35 -32.97 29.38
C GLN A 573 -17.36 -32.11 30.65
N SER A 574 -17.53 -30.79 30.49
CA SER A 574 -17.59 -29.88 31.64
C SER A 574 -18.85 -30.11 32.48
N ALA A 575 -19.98 -30.40 31.84
CA ALA A 575 -21.23 -30.74 32.52
C ALA A 575 -21.12 -32.09 33.25
N GLU A 576 -20.54 -33.11 32.63
CA GLU A 576 -20.26 -34.41 33.27
C GLU A 576 -19.37 -34.22 34.50
N ASN A 577 -18.26 -33.48 34.39
CA ASN A 577 -17.36 -33.19 35.50
C ASN A 577 -18.07 -32.46 36.65
N LEU A 578 -18.95 -31.50 36.36
CA LEU A 578 -19.74 -30.82 37.38
C LEU A 578 -20.70 -31.79 38.08
N THR A 579 -21.28 -32.73 37.33
CA THR A 579 -22.20 -33.74 37.86
C THR A 579 -21.48 -34.76 38.74
N TYR A 580 -20.22 -35.10 38.41
CA TYR A 580 -19.36 -35.92 39.27
C TYR A 580 -18.90 -35.18 40.53
N PHE A 581 -18.67 -33.86 40.48
CA PHE A 581 -18.31 -33.06 41.67
C PHE A 581 -19.47 -32.85 42.65
N LEU A 582 -20.73 -32.91 42.17
CA LEU A 582 -21.94 -32.73 42.98
C LEU A 582 -22.47 -34.05 43.58
N LYS A 583 -21.94 -35.21 43.18
CA LYS A 583 -22.21 -36.52 43.78
C LYS A 583 -21.10 -36.88 44.76
#